data_AF-A0A378A4F1-F1
#
_entry.id   AF-A0A378A4F1-F1
#
_cell.length_a   1.000
_cell.length_b   1.000
_cell.length_c   1.000
_cell.angle_alpha   90.00
_cell.angle_beta   90.00
_cell.angle_gamma   90.00
#
_symmetry.space_group_name_H-M   'P 1'
#
loop_
_entity.id
_entity.type
_entity.pdbx_description
1 polymer ?
#
loop_
_entity_poly.entity_id
_entity_poly.type
_entity_poly.pdbx_seq_one_letter_code
_entity_poly.pdbx_strand_id
1 'polypeptide(L)'
;MVGPLLKENVEEVIKSNTPLNVLALNQPEKVESRANLCYFALSPEDEARDAARHIHQQGKQTPLLLVPRGALGDRVVSAFADEWLKLGGASVLQQRFGSTAELRAGVNGGGALR
;
A
#
# COMPACT_ATOMS: atom_id res chain seq x y z
N MET A 1 -20.01 -8.24 14.85
CA MET A 1 -20.17 -8.55 13.41
C MET A 1 -18.78 -8.67 12.80
N VAL A 2 -18.56 -9.68 11.95
CA VAL A 2 -17.35 -9.78 11.13
C VAL A 2 -17.75 -9.54 9.68
N GLY A 3 -16.98 -8.74 8.96
CA GLY A 3 -17.37 -8.18 7.66
C GLY A 3 -18.00 -6.78 7.79
N PRO A 4 -18.36 -6.15 6.66
CA PRO A 4 -18.31 -6.67 5.30
C PRO A 4 -16.92 -6.58 4.65
N LEU A 5 -16.78 -7.17 3.45
CA LEU A 5 -15.53 -7.18 2.67
C LEU A 5 -15.49 -6.10 1.57
N LEU A 6 -16.61 -5.83 0.90
CA LEU A 6 -16.63 -4.84 -0.17
C LEU A 6 -16.54 -3.43 0.43
N LYS A 7 -15.71 -2.56 -0.15
CA LYS A 7 -15.46 -1.20 0.35
C LYS A 7 -16.77 -0.41 0.50
N GLU A 8 -17.64 -0.51 -0.49
CA GLU A 8 -18.96 0.15 -0.53
C GLU A 8 -19.77 -0.20 0.72
N ASN A 9 -19.84 -1.49 1.07
CA ASN A 9 -20.59 -1.97 2.22
C ASN A 9 -19.91 -1.56 3.55
N VAL A 10 -18.58 -1.46 3.58
CA VAL A 10 -17.86 -0.95 4.76
C VAL A 10 -18.24 0.51 5.00
N GLU A 11 -18.30 1.32 3.94
CA GLU A 11 -18.76 2.71 4.05
C GLU A 11 -20.21 2.83 4.50
N GLU A 12 -21.11 1.96 4.03
CA GLU A 12 -22.49 1.93 4.51
C GLU A 12 -22.58 1.60 6.00
N VAL A 13 -21.80 0.63 6.47
CA VAL A 13 -21.76 0.28 7.90
C VAL A 13 -21.22 1.45 8.74
N ILE A 14 -20.18 2.14 8.28
CA ILE A 14 -19.67 3.35 8.94
C ILE A 14 -20.78 4.41 9.05
N LYS A 15 -21.45 4.72 7.93
CA LYS A 15 -22.53 5.72 7.83
C LYS A 15 -23.76 5.36 8.66
N SER A 16 -24.06 4.07 8.86
CA SER A 16 -25.20 3.61 9.65
C SER A 16 -25.09 3.94 11.15
N ASN A 17 -23.89 4.29 11.63
CA ASN A 17 -23.58 4.52 13.03
C ASN A 17 -24.04 3.39 13.97
N THR A 18 -23.93 2.14 13.49
CA THR A 18 -24.35 0.95 14.24
C THR A 18 -23.71 0.88 15.64
N PRO A 19 -24.46 0.48 16.68
CA PRO A 19 -23.91 0.26 18.02
C PRO A 19 -23.16 -1.07 18.14
N LEU A 20 -23.20 -1.92 17.11
CA LEU A 20 -22.54 -3.22 17.13
C LEU A 20 -21.01 -3.05 17.05
N ASN A 21 -20.28 -3.95 17.70
CA ASN A 21 -18.84 -4.10 17.45
C ASN A 21 -18.63 -4.76 16.09
N VAL A 22 -17.87 -4.09 15.21
CA VAL A 22 -17.65 -4.51 13.83
C VAL A 22 -16.15 -4.69 13.55
N LEU A 23 -15.79 -5.84 13.00
CA LEU A 23 -14.50 -6.07 12.35
C LEU A 23 -14.72 -6.10 10.83
N ALA A 24 -14.56 -4.95 10.19
CA ALA A 24 -14.66 -4.82 8.74
C ALA A 24 -13.46 -5.50 8.06
N LEU A 25 -13.68 -6.25 6.99
CA LEU A 25 -12.62 -7.00 6.30
C LEU A 25 -11.98 -6.21 5.14
N ASN A 26 -12.15 -4.90 5.18
CA ASN A 26 -11.58 -3.93 4.24
C ASN A 26 -11.59 -2.57 4.94
N GLN A 27 -10.95 -1.59 4.31
CA GLN A 27 -10.88 -0.23 4.85
C GLN A 27 -11.35 0.80 3.81
N PRO A 28 -12.05 1.87 4.25
CA PRO A 28 -12.33 3.02 3.40
C PRO A 28 -11.02 3.75 3.05
N GLU A 29 -11.07 4.66 2.08
CA GLU A 29 -9.90 5.50 1.77
C GLU A 29 -9.47 6.38 2.94
N LYS A 30 -10.44 6.83 3.75
CA LYS A 30 -10.21 7.59 4.97
C LYS A 30 -10.68 6.77 6.16
N VAL A 31 -9.72 6.24 6.91
CA VAL A 31 -9.98 5.42 8.09
C VAL A 31 -10.51 6.30 9.22
N GLU A 32 -11.70 5.98 9.73
CA GLU A 32 -12.27 6.61 10.92
C GLU A 32 -11.94 5.79 12.17
N SER A 33 -11.37 6.43 13.18
CA SER A 33 -11.09 5.79 14.47
C SER A 33 -12.33 5.85 15.36
N ARG A 34 -12.99 4.70 15.57
CA ARG A 34 -14.17 4.55 16.44
C ARG A 34 -13.99 3.32 17.33
N ALA A 35 -14.39 3.43 18.60
CA ALA A 35 -14.17 2.37 19.59
C ALA A 35 -14.81 1.02 19.23
N ASN A 36 -15.96 1.03 18.53
CA ASN A 36 -16.69 -0.18 18.14
C ASN A 36 -16.37 -0.66 16.71
N LEU A 37 -15.36 -0.09 16.05
CA LEU A 37 -15.02 -0.40 14.66
C LEU A 37 -13.53 -0.67 14.49
N CYS A 38 -13.21 -1.86 14.01
CA CYS A 38 -11.87 -2.26 13.61
C CYS A 38 -11.85 -2.63 12.13
N TYR A 39 -10.74 -2.35 11.45
CA TYR A 39 -10.53 -2.71 10.06
C TYR A 39 -9.42 -3.76 9.98
N PHE A 40 -9.69 -4.86 9.28
CA PHE A 40 -8.72 -5.89 8.95
C PHE A 40 -8.68 -6.04 7.44
N ALA A 41 -7.84 -5.22 6.81
CA ALA A 41 -7.70 -5.15 5.36
C ALA A 41 -6.31 -5.67 4.95
N LEU A 42 -6.26 -6.38 3.83
CA LEU A 42 -4.99 -6.65 3.13
C LEU A 42 -4.66 -5.43 2.27
N SER A 43 -4.14 -4.39 2.93
CA SER A 43 -3.81 -3.13 2.29
C SER A 43 -2.44 -3.23 1.60
N PRO A 44 -2.35 -2.93 0.29
CA PRO A 44 -1.07 -2.89 -0.41
C PRO A 44 -0.12 -1.84 0.17
N GLU A 45 -0.66 -0.81 0.83
CA GLU A 45 0.12 0.19 1.56
C GLU A 45 0.82 -0.39 2.80
N ASP A 46 0.15 -1.27 3.54
CA ASP A 46 0.76 -1.90 4.72
C ASP A 46 1.81 -2.93 4.33
N GLU A 47 1.56 -3.71 3.28
CA GLU A 47 2.58 -4.59 2.68
C GLU A 47 3.80 -3.79 2.20
N ALA A 48 3.58 -2.60 1.63
CA ALA A 48 4.66 -1.71 1.20
C ALA A 48 5.50 -1.19 2.38
N ARG A 49 4.88 -0.85 3.53
CA ARG A 49 5.59 -0.48 4.75
C ARG A 49 6.39 -1.66 5.32
N ASP A 50 5.80 -2.85 5.33
CA ASP A 50 6.49 -4.08 5.75
C ASP A 50 7.69 -4.37 4.86
N ALA A 51 7.54 -4.22 3.54
CA ALA A 51 8.65 -4.37 2.59
C ALA A 51 9.77 -3.36 2.85
N ALA A 52 9.44 -2.09 3.13
CA ALA A 52 10.44 -1.07 3.48
C ALA A 52 11.22 -1.46 4.75
N ARG A 53 10.53 -1.88 5.82
CA ARG A 53 11.15 -2.38 7.05
C ARG A 53 12.05 -3.57 6.79
N HIS A 54 11.57 -4.53 6.01
CA HIS A 54 12.31 -5.76 5.70
C HIS A 54 13.59 -5.46 4.91
N ILE A 55 13.50 -4.65 3.86
CA ILE A 55 14.65 -4.25 3.04
C ILE A 55 15.68 -3.46 3.87
N HIS A 56 15.21 -2.59 4.77
CA HIS A 56 16.08 -1.81 5.65
C HIS A 56 16.82 -2.71 6.65
N GLN A 57 16.12 -3.67 7.27
CA GLN A 57 16.73 -4.65 8.19
C GLN A 57 17.81 -5.49 7.51
N GLN A 58 17.73 -5.68 6.19
CA GLN A 58 18.78 -6.34 5.40
C GLN A 58 19.98 -5.42 5.06
N GLY A 59 20.00 -4.18 5.56
CA GLY A 59 21.09 -3.22 5.32
C GLY A 59 21.16 -2.69 3.89
N LYS A 60 20.10 -2.83 3.09
CA LYS A 60 20.04 -2.25 1.74
C LYS A 60 19.85 -0.74 1.84
N GLN A 61 20.37 0.02 0.88
CA GLN A 61 20.35 1.49 0.94
C GLN A 61 19.59 2.15 -0.22
N THR A 62 19.54 1.52 -1.39
CA THR A 62 18.99 2.11 -2.62
C THR A 62 17.95 1.18 -3.25
N PRO A 63 16.75 1.06 -2.67
CA PRO A 63 15.69 0.24 -3.25
C PRO A 63 15.17 0.86 -4.55
N LEU A 64 14.88 -0.01 -5.53
CA LEU A 64 14.13 0.32 -6.74
C LEU A 64 12.73 -0.27 -6.65
N LEU A 65 11.71 0.59 -6.69
CA LEU A 65 10.32 0.18 -6.69
C LEU A 65 9.83 -0.02 -8.13
N LEU A 66 9.39 -1.23 -8.45
CA LEU A 66 8.72 -1.54 -9.71
C LEU A 66 7.22 -1.57 -9.47
N VAL A 67 6.49 -0.56 -9.93
CA VAL A 67 5.07 -0.40 -9.60
C VAL A 67 4.21 -0.11 -10.83
N PRO A 68 2.95 -0.59 -10.86
CA PRO A 68 2.05 -0.28 -11.97
C PRO A 68 1.73 1.22 -12.02
N ARG A 69 1.41 1.70 -13.22
CA ARG A 69 0.86 3.05 -13.41
C ARG A 69 -0.56 3.13 -12.84
N GLY A 70 -0.88 4.25 -12.18
CA GLY A 70 -2.20 4.55 -11.63
C GLY A 70 -2.25 4.58 -10.10
N ALA A 71 -3.44 4.90 -9.57
CA ALA A 71 -3.65 5.26 -8.16
C ALA A 71 -3.16 4.19 -7.17
N LEU A 72 -3.33 2.90 -7.48
CA LEU A 72 -2.81 1.83 -6.63
C LEU A 72 -1.28 1.90 -6.48
N GLY A 73 -0.56 2.05 -7.60
CA GLY A 73 0.89 2.16 -7.58
C GLY A 73 1.36 3.42 -6.85
N ASP A 74 0.62 4.52 -6.97
CA ASP A 74 0.93 5.77 -6.26
C ASP A 74 0.84 5.62 -4.74
N ARG A 75 -0.22 4.95 -4.24
CA ARG A 75 -0.37 4.69 -2.81
C ARG A 75 0.71 3.74 -2.27
N VAL A 76 1.07 2.70 -3.04
CA VAL A 76 2.18 1.79 -2.70
C VAL A 76 3.51 2.53 -2.59
N VAL A 77 3.84 3.37 -3.58
CA VAL A 77 5.09 4.16 -3.57
C VAL A 77 5.10 5.12 -2.39
N SER A 78 4.01 5.85 -2.14
CA SER A 78 3.93 6.77 -1.00
C SER A 78 4.14 6.03 0.32
N ALA A 79 3.42 4.93 0.53
CA ALA A 79 3.50 4.16 1.77
C ALA A 79 4.91 3.58 2.02
N PHE A 80 5.56 3.06 0.97
CA PHE A 80 6.93 2.59 1.05
C PHE A 80 7.90 3.74 1.34
N ALA A 81 7.84 4.83 0.56
CA ALA A 81 8.77 5.95 0.67
C ALA A 81 8.68 6.65 2.02
N ASP A 82 7.47 6.83 2.55
CA ASP A 82 7.22 7.42 3.87
C ASP A 82 7.82 6.55 4.98
N GLU A 83 7.66 5.23 4.91
CA GLU A 83 8.24 4.32 5.89
C GLU A 83 9.76 4.24 5.76
N TRP A 84 10.27 4.19 4.53
CA TRP A 84 11.69 4.18 4.23
C TRP A 84 12.41 5.42 4.82
N LEU A 85 11.79 6.59 4.67
CA LEU A 85 12.30 7.83 5.24
C LEU A 85 12.33 7.79 6.78
N LYS A 86 11.29 7.26 7.43
CA LYS A 86 11.25 7.10 8.90
C LYS A 86 12.35 6.18 9.43
N LEU A 87 12.75 5.19 8.64
CA LEU A 87 13.84 4.27 8.96
C LEU A 87 15.23 4.90 8.75
N GLY A 88 15.31 6.14 8.26
CA GLY A 88 16.55 6.84 7.96
C GLY A 88 17.06 6.64 6.53
N GLY A 89 16.25 6.03 5.66
CA GLY A 89 16.56 5.88 4.24
C GLY A 89 16.47 7.20 3.46
N ALA A 90 17.20 7.28 2.35
CA ALA A 90 17.16 8.41 1.42
C ALA A 90 15.98 8.32 0.44
N SER A 91 15.94 9.18 -0.58
CA SER A 91 14.97 9.07 -1.68
C SER A 91 15.00 7.69 -2.33
N VAL A 92 13.83 7.14 -2.64
CA VAL A 92 13.70 5.83 -3.30
C VAL A 92 13.67 5.98 -4.81
N LEU A 93 14.26 5.02 -5.53
CA LEU A 93 14.13 4.95 -6.98
C LEU A 93 12.81 4.27 -7.33
N GLN A 94 12.13 4.72 -8.38
CA GLN A 94 10.90 4.09 -8.85
C GLN A 94 10.88 3.97 -10.37
N GLN A 95 10.38 2.84 -10.86
CA GLN A 95 10.09 2.60 -12.27
C GLN A 95 8.62 2.19 -12.39
N ARG A 96 7.91 2.90 -13.26
CA ARG A 96 6.50 2.68 -13.53
C ARG A 96 6.33 1.81 -14.78
N PHE A 97 5.36 0.91 -14.77
CA PHE A 97 4.99 0.12 -15.95
C PHE A 97 3.48 0.11 -16.16
N GLY A 98 3.02 0.10 -17.41
CA GLY A 98 1.60 -0.02 -17.78
C GLY A 98 1.20 -1.43 -18.19
N SER A 99 2.16 -2.27 -18.58
CA SER A 99 1.91 -3.68 -18.87
C SER A 99 3.09 -4.57 -18.51
N THR A 100 2.84 -5.88 -18.43
CA THR A 100 3.90 -6.88 -18.23
C THR A 100 4.88 -6.91 -19.40
N ALA A 101 4.43 -6.60 -20.63
CA ALA A 101 5.29 -6.49 -21.80
C ALA A 101 6.26 -5.30 -21.69
N GLU A 102 5.75 -4.13 -21.27
CA GLU A 102 6.59 -2.95 -21.00
C GLU A 102 7.60 -3.21 -19.89
N LEU A 103 7.18 -3.89 -18.81
CA LEU A 103 8.08 -4.26 -17.72
C LEU A 103 9.23 -5.14 -18.22
N ARG A 104 8.93 -6.17 -19.03
CA ARG A 104 9.94 -7.05 -19.61
C ARG A 104 10.89 -6.29 -20.54
N ALA A 105 10.37 -5.38 -21.36
CA ALA A 105 11.19 -4.52 -22.21
C ALA A 105 12.12 -3.62 -21.39
N GLY A 106 11.62 -3.02 -20.31
CA GLY A 106 12.42 -2.18 -19.40
C GLY A 106 13.54 -2.95 -18.69
N VAL A 107 13.27 -4.18 -18.25
CA VAL A 107 14.27 -5.05 -17.59
C VAL A 107 15.32 -5.54 -18.59
N ASN A 108 14.90 -5.97 -19.78
CA ASN A 108 15.81 -6.54 -20.79
C ASN A 108 16.62 -5.47 -21.54
N GLY A 109 16.12 -4.24 -21.64
CA GLY A 109 16.73 -3.17 -22.44
C GLY A 109 17.87 -2.42 -21.76
N GLY A 110 18.23 -2.72 -20.51
CA GLY A 110 19.34 -2.07 -19.77
C GLY A 110 19.18 -0.55 -19.52
N GLY A 111 18.12 0.07 -20.04
CA GLY A 111 17.92 1.52 -20.07
C GLY A 111 17.11 2.11 -18.91
N ALA A 112 16.67 1.30 -17.94
CA ALA A 112 15.84 1.75 -16.82
C ALA A 112 16.62 1.97 -15.51
N LEU A 113 17.97 1.88 -15.54
CA LEU A 113 18.84 2.08 -14.38
C LEU A 113 19.44 3.49 -14.40
N ARG A 114 18.60 4.51 -14.22
CA ARG A 114 19.05 5.85 -13.86
C ARG A 114 18.15 6.44 -12.79
#